data_AF-C0N9G5-F1
#
_entry.id   AF-C0N9G5-F1
#
_cell.length_a   1.000
_cell.length_b   1.000
_cell.length_c   1.000
_cell.angle_alpha   90.00
_cell.angle_beta   90.00
_cell.angle_gamma   90.00
#
_symmetry.space_group_name_H-M   'P 1'
#
loop_
_entity.id
_entity.type
_entity.pdbx_description
1 polymer ?
#
loop_
_entity_poly.entity_id
_entity_poly.type
_entity_poly.pdbx_seq_one_letter_code
_entity_poly.pdbx_strand_id
1 'polypeptide(L)'
;MILYLLLAIFGGFLTGLFSRYAYQAAFNDFGKAIAVVCSIVFYVAPVWALFSLFKSDDLDVFYLLLMASFAAGVLVFNKIGGEQSDDSHYSPPD
;
A
#
# COMPACT_ATOMS: atom_id res chain seq x y z
N MET A 1 -10.00 -21.33 6.13
CA MET A 1 -8.61 -21.21 5.64
C MET A 1 -8.49 -20.53 4.29
N ILE A 2 -9.21 -20.98 3.24
CA ILE A 2 -9.17 -20.32 1.92
C ILE A 2 -9.49 -18.81 1.99
N LEU A 3 -10.48 -18.41 2.79
CA LEU A 3 -10.88 -17.00 2.92
C LEU A 3 -9.77 -16.14 3.53
N TYR A 4 -9.06 -16.65 4.54
CA TYR A 4 -7.92 -15.95 5.14
C TYR A 4 -6.78 -15.78 4.15
N LEU A 5 -6.49 -16.81 3.35
CA LEU A 5 -5.48 -16.71 2.29
C LEU A 5 -5.86 -15.66 1.24
N LEU A 6 -7.11 -15.65 0.79
CA LEU A 6 -7.61 -14.61 -0.12
C LEU A 6 -7.51 -13.23 0.51
N LEU A 7 -7.88 -13.08 1.78
CA LEU A 7 -7.77 -11.82 2.50
C LEU A 7 -6.30 -11.36 2.63
N ALA A 8 -5.38 -12.28 2.90
CA ALA A 8 -3.95 -11.95 2.96
C ALA A 8 -3.44 -11.47 1.59
N ILE A 9 -3.81 -12.16 0.52
CA ILE A 9 -3.37 -11.84 -0.83
C ILE A 9 -4.00 -10.53 -1.30
N PHE A 10 -5.32 -10.47 -1.41
CA PHE A 10 -6.02 -9.30 -1.93
C PHE A 10 -5.94 -8.13 -0.96
N GLY A 11 -6.14 -8.37 0.34
CA GLY A 11 -6.07 -7.32 1.35
C GLY A 11 -4.66 -6.75 1.48
N GLY A 12 -3.63 -7.59 1.56
CA GLY A 12 -2.24 -7.14 1.59
C GLY A 12 -1.88 -6.34 0.33
N PHE A 13 -2.17 -6.90 -0.84
CA PHE A 13 -1.87 -6.28 -2.13
C PHE A 13 -2.57 -4.93 -2.34
N LEU A 14 -3.89 -4.85 -2.10
CA LEU A 14 -4.65 -3.60 -2.23
C LEU A 14 -4.18 -2.56 -1.22
N THR A 15 -3.89 -2.96 0.01
CA THR A 15 -3.35 -2.05 1.04
C THR A 15 -1.99 -1.48 0.62
N GLY A 16 -1.14 -2.29 0.00
CA GLY A 16 0.14 -1.85 -0.55
C GLY A 16 -0.03 -0.82 -1.66
N LEU A 17 -0.93 -1.08 -2.62
CA LEU A 17 -1.28 -0.15 -3.70
C LEU A 17 -1.85 1.17 -3.16
N PHE A 18 -2.82 1.10 -2.24
CA PHE A 18 -3.44 2.29 -1.66
C PHE A 18 -2.47 3.13 -0.85
N SER A 19 -1.50 2.53 -0.15
CA SER A 19 -0.49 3.30 0.59
C SER A 19 0.29 4.26 -0.32
N ARG A 20 0.66 3.78 -1.52
CA ARG A 20 1.39 4.54 -2.53
C ARG A 20 0.50 5.54 -3.25
N TYR A 21 -0.71 5.13 -3.61
CA TYR A 21 -1.67 6.02 -4.26
C TYR A 21 -2.04 7.21 -3.36
N ALA A 22 -2.35 6.95 -2.09
CA ALA A 22 -2.66 7.99 -1.11
C ALA A 22 -1.47 8.92 -0.88
N TYR A 23 -0.25 8.38 -0.82
CA TYR A 23 0.96 9.19 -0.71
C TYR A 23 1.13 10.12 -1.92
N GLN A 24 1.00 9.60 -3.15
CA GLN A 24 1.23 10.38 -4.35
C GLN A 24 0.14 11.44 -4.58
N ALA A 25 -1.13 11.07 -4.39
CA ALA A 25 -2.24 12.01 -4.49
C ALA A 25 -2.08 13.19 -3.50
N ALA A 26 -1.80 12.90 -2.23
CA ALA A 26 -1.61 13.94 -1.23
C ALA A 26 -0.30 14.72 -1.39
N PHE A 27 0.74 14.11 -1.99
CA PHE A 27 1.99 14.81 -2.28
C PHE A 27 1.80 15.91 -3.33
N ASN A 28 1.02 15.62 -4.38
CA ASN A 28 0.77 16.58 -5.46
C ASN A 28 -0.07 17.77 -4.99
N ASP A 29 -1.08 17.53 -4.13
CA ASP A 29 -2.03 18.59 -3.73
C ASP A 29 -1.60 19.38 -2.48
N PHE A 30 -0.96 18.72 -1.51
CA PHE A 30 -0.79 19.27 -0.15
C PHE A 30 0.66 19.23 0.37
N GLY A 31 1.57 18.62 -0.38
CA GLY A 31 2.98 18.49 -0.01
C GLY A 31 3.29 17.33 0.93
N LYS A 32 4.60 17.17 1.20
CA LYS A 32 5.19 15.94 1.79
C LYS A 32 4.63 15.56 3.17
N ALA A 33 4.33 16.53 4.03
CA ALA A 33 3.90 16.25 5.39
C ALA A 33 2.53 15.54 5.43
N ILE A 34 1.57 16.02 4.63
CA ILE A 34 0.21 15.48 4.57
C ILE A 34 0.22 14.13 3.83
N ALA A 35 1.04 14.00 2.80
CA ALA A 35 1.26 12.73 2.09
C ALA A 35 1.70 11.58 3.00
N VAL A 36 2.64 11.85 3.91
CA VAL A 36 3.11 10.84 4.87
C VAL A 36 2.01 10.46 5.85
N VAL A 37 1.23 11.42 6.36
CA VAL A 37 0.14 11.14 7.31
C VAL A 37 -0.97 10.32 6.65
N CYS A 38 -1.30 10.60 5.39
CA CYS A 38 -2.31 9.82 4.66
C CYS A 38 -1.86 8.40 4.36
N SER A 39 -0.57 8.19 4.06
CA SER A 39 -0.07 6.85 3.74
C SER A 39 0.21 5.98 4.96
N ILE A 40 0.55 6.56 6.11
CA ILE A 40 0.98 5.81 7.30
C ILE A 40 -0.09 4.85 7.83
N VAL A 41 -1.36 5.19 7.66
CA VAL A 41 -2.51 4.38 8.10
C VAL A 41 -2.49 2.99 7.45
N PHE A 42 -2.02 2.89 6.20
CA PHE A 42 -1.94 1.62 5.48
C PHE A 42 -0.79 0.72 5.94
N TYR A 43 0.18 1.25 6.69
CA TYR A 43 1.29 0.46 7.25
C TYR A 43 0.94 -0.20 8.59
N VAL A 44 -0.18 0.18 9.22
CA VAL A 44 -0.59 -0.38 10.52
C VAL A 44 -0.81 -1.89 10.42
N ALA A 45 -1.47 -2.37 9.37
CA ALA A 45 -1.75 -3.79 9.16
C ALA A 45 -0.48 -4.66 8.99
N PRO A 46 0.47 -4.35 8.08
CA PRO A 46 1.70 -5.13 7.94
C PRO A 46 2.61 -5.02 9.17
N VAL A 47 2.66 -3.86 9.84
CA VAL A 47 3.41 -3.71 11.11
C VAL A 47 2.81 -4.60 12.19
N TRP A 48 1.49 -4.61 12.32
CA TRP A 48 0.82 -5.49 13.28
C TRP A 48 1.03 -6.97 12.95
N ALA A 49 0.98 -7.36 11.67
CA ALA A 49 1.30 -8.72 11.24
C ALA A 49 2.73 -9.13 11.59
N LEU A 50 3.70 -8.21 11.50
CA LEU A 50 5.08 -8.46 11.93
C LEU A 50 5.16 -8.73 13.44
N PHE A 51 4.40 -8.00 14.26
CA PHE A 51 4.34 -8.25 15.71
C PHE A 51 3.60 -9.56 16.04
N SER A 52 2.53 -9.87 15.30
CA SER A 52 1.75 -11.10 15.50
C SER A 52 2.54 -12.37 15.14
N LEU A 53 3.53 -12.29 14.24
CA LEU A 53 4.48 -13.38 13.96
C LEU A 53 5.35 -13.77 15.18
N PHE A 54 5.52 -12.88 16.16
CA PHE A 54 6.21 -13.21 17.41
C PHE A 54 5.28 -13.83 18.46
N LYS A 55 3.96 -13.79 18.26
CA LYS A 55 3.01 -14.56 19.06
C LYS A 55 2.94 -15.97 18.51
N SER A 56 2.76 -16.93 19.41
CA SER A 56 2.52 -18.33 19.07
C SER A 56 1.07 -18.54 18.59
N ASP A 57 0.66 -17.83 17.54
CA ASP A 57 -0.66 -17.96 16.92
C ASP A 57 -0.55 -18.83 15.65
N ASP A 58 -1.54 -19.69 15.38
CA ASP A 58 -1.57 -20.62 14.22
C ASP A 58 -1.74 -19.92 12.84
N LEU A 59 -1.55 -18.59 12.77
CA LEU A 59 -1.78 -17.75 11.59
C LEU A 59 -0.49 -17.24 10.92
N ASP A 60 0.68 -17.80 11.23
CA ASP A 60 1.97 -17.38 10.66
C ASP A 60 1.97 -17.28 9.13
N VAL A 61 1.40 -18.28 8.45
CA VAL A 61 1.31 -18.31 6.98
C VAL A 61 0.47 -17.14 6.47
N PHE A 62 -0.62 -16.80 7.17
CA PHE A 62 -1.46 -15.66 6.81
C PHE A 62 -0.68 -14.34 6.94
N TYR A 63 0.05 -14.14 8.04
CA TYR A 63 0.82 -12.92 8.27
C TYR A 63 1.97 -12.75 7.26
N LEU A 64 2.69 -13.83 6.95
CA LEU A 64 3.73 -13.83 5.93
C LEU A 64 3.17 -13.49 4.55
N LEU A 65 2.04 -14.09 4.18
CA LEU A 65 1.41 -13.85 2.89
C LEU A 65 0.88 -12.41 2.79
N LEU A 66 0.29 -11.88 3.87
CA LEU A 66 -0.17 -10.50 3.95
C LEU A 66 0.98 -9.52 3.74
N MET A 67 2.12 -9.74 4.42
CA MET A 67 3.33 -8.92 4.25
C MET A 67 3.89 -9.01 2.84
N ALA A 68 4.02 -10.22 2.29
CA ALA A 68 4.54 -10.43 0.94
C ALA A 68 3.65 -9.77 -0.12
N SER A 69 2.33 -9.92 0.01
CA SER A 69 1.36 -9.28 -0.89
C SER A 69 1.35 -7.76 -0.74
N PHE A 70 1.50 -7.23 0.48
CA PHE A 70 1.69 -5.79 0.70
C PHE A 70 2.94 -5.27 -0.01
N ALA A 71 4.09 -5.92 0.18
CA ALA A 71 5.32 -5.55 -0.50
C ALA A 71 5.17 -5.62 -2.02
N ALA A 72 4.50 -6.65 -2.54
CA ALA A 72 4.17 -6.76 -3.96
C ALA A 72 3.30 -5.58 -4.43
N GLY A 73 2.26 -5.19 -3.68
CA GLY A 73 1.42 -4.04 -4.01
C GLY A 73 2.20 -2.73 -4.08
N VAL A 74 3.10 -2.50 -3.12
CA VAL A 74 3.97 -1.31 -3.11
C VAL A 74 4.96 -1.30 -4.29
N LEU A 75 5.55 -2.46 -4.63
CA LEU A 75 6.50 -2.57 -5.74
C LEU A 75 5.82 -2.47 -7.11
N VAL A 76 4.64 -3.07 -7.24
CA VAL A 76 3.86 -3.08 -8.48
C VAL A 76 3.36 -1.68 -8.81
N PHE A 77 3.02 -0.86 -7.80
CA PHE A 77 2.68 0.54 -8.02
C PHE A 77 3.75 1.29 -8.82
N ASN A 78 5.03 1.14 -8.45
CA ASN A 78 6.15 1.77 -9.17
C ASN A 78 6.27 1.27 -10.62
N LYS A 79 5.78 0.07 -10.93
CA LYS A 79 5.86 -0.55 -12.26
C LYS A 79 4.64 -0.24 -13.15
N ILE A 80 3.47 0.03 -12.58
CA ILE A 80 2.22 0.21 -13.32
C ILE A 80 1.90 1.68 -13.63
N GLY A 81 2.37 2.63 -12.82
CA GLY A 81 2.02 4.03 -13.07
C GLY A 81 2.43 5.00 -11.96
N GLY A 82 3.63 4.80 -11.39
CA GLY A 82 4.23 5.80 -10.49
C GLY A 82 4.54 7.12 -11.19
N GLU A 83 4.60 7.10 -12.53
CA GLU A 83 4.34 8.27 -13.36
C GLU A 83 2.83 8.40 -13.50
N GLN A 84 2.22 9.04 -12.51
CA GLN A 84 0.98 9.75 -12.72
C GLN A 84 1.20 10.61 -13.96
N SER A 85 0.36 10.34 -14.95
CA SER A 85 0.06 11.14 -16.13
C SER A 85 0.97 12.34 -16.37
N ASP A 86 1.48 12.37 -17.60
CA ASP A 86 1.94 13.54 -18.35
C ASP A 86 0.84 14.65 -18.44
N ASP A 87 0.20 15.01 -17.33
CA ASP A 87 -0.72 16.14 -17.17
C ASP A 87 0.04 17.48 -17.13
N SER A 88 1.31 17.49 -17.55
CA SER A 88 1.95 18.70 -18.09
C SER A 88 1.35 19.14 -19.44
N HIS A 89 0.36 18.42 -19.99
CA HIS A 89 -0.28 18.77 -21.26
C HIS A 89 -1.56 19.62 -21.14
N TYR A 90 -1.95 20.07 -19.95
CA TYR A 90 -2.95 21.13 -19.78
C TYR A 90 -2.29 22.45 -19.37
N SER A 91 -1.54 23.05 -20.29
CA SER A 91 -1.39 24.50 -20.27
C SER A 91 -2.74 25.11 -20.66
N PRO A 92 -3.40 25.92 -19.80
CA PRO A 92 -4.55 26.69 -20.25
C PRO A 92 -4.10 27.60 -21.41
N PRO A 93 -4.86 27.68 -22.52
CA PRO A 93 -4.54 28.63 -23.59
C PRO A 93 -4.64 30.05 -23.05
N ASP A 94 -3.66 30.88 -23.42
CA ASP A 94 -3.56 32.31 -23.07
C ASP A 94 -4.84 33.12 -23.38
#